data_AF-A0A1G2ZY19-F1
#
_entry.id   AF-A0A1G2ZY19-F1
#
_cell.length_a   1.000
_cell.length_b   1.000
_cell.length_c   1.000
_cell.angle_alpha   90.00
_cell.angle_beta   90.00
_cell.angle_gamma   90.00
#
_symmetry.space_group_name_H-M   'P 1'
#
loop_
_entity.id
_entity.type
_entity.pdbx_description
1 polymer ?
#
loop_
_entity_poly.entity_id
_entity_poly.type
_entity_poly.pdbx_seq_one_letter_code
_entity_poly.pdbx_strand_id
1 'polypeptide(L)'
;MAILVVVGLVGTGMLSANPKAGVSVTVSMKGAHSSPGGYGAKGGYPFDVGGTVDVDGAVLAKGGNEALKAIFNSCKDRKNSNAPVTAVEGDLKVADGKVTGNVKVTWNYQGNPLWCSGDIEGTITVSGGTATAISFEGKNVKAGGSWNWGGGAANLGGKGAFSVKSGN
;
A
#
# COMPACT_ATOMS: atom_id res chain seq x y z
N MET A 1 -2.91 -64.34 9.94
CA MET A 1 -4.27 -64.11 9.38
C MET A 1 -4.61 -62.65 9.60
N ALA A 2 -4.78 -61.91 8.51
CA ALA A 2 -5.37 -60.58 8.52
C ALA A 2 -6.90 -60.68 8.72
N ILE A 3 -7.55 -59.60 9.16
CA ILE A 3 -8.45 -58.82 8.29
C ILE A 3 -8.95 -57.57 9.03
N LEU A 4 -8.71 -56.45 8.35
CA LEU A 4 -9.30 -55.13 8.50
C LEU A 4 -10.77 -55.17 8.04
N VAL A 5 -11.70 -54.58 8.80
CA VAL A 5 -13.00 -54.14 8.25
C VAL A 5 -13.24 -52.68 8.65
N VAL A 6 -13.39 -51.86 7.61
CA VAL A 6 -13.78 -50.45 7.58
C VAL A 6 -15.28 -50.36 7.29
N VAL A 7 -16.02 -49.52 8.03
CA VAL A 7 -17.26 -48.80 7.61
C VAL A 7 -17.37 -47.58 8.55
N GLY A 8 -17.45 -46.29 8.18
CA GLY A 8 -17.55 -45.58 6.91
C GLY A 8 -18.81 -44.70 6.84
N LEU A 9 -18.78 -43.43 7.31
CA LEU A 9 -19.68 -42.34 6.84
C LEU A 9 -19.08 -40.90 7.09
N VAL A 10 -18.48 -40.32 6.03
CA VAL A 10 -18.47 -38.92 5.49
C VAL A 10 -19.46 -37.89 6.10
N GLY A 11 -19.28 -36.56 6.25
CA GLY A 11 -18.30 -35.49 5.95
C GLY A 11 -19.03 -34.12 6.11
N THR A 12 -18.51 -33.03 6.72
CA THR A 12 -17.95 -31.81 6.05
C THR A 12 -17.64 -30.67 7.06
N GLY A 13 -16.41 -30.11 7.00
CA GLY A 13 -16.00 -28.72 7.35
C GLY A 13 -15.95 -28.30 8.84
N MET A 14 -14.89 -27.73 9.42
CA MET A 14 -13.71 -27.03 8.88
C MET A 14 -12.49 -27.19 9.82
N LEU A 15 -11.34 -27.48 9.20
CA LEU A 15 -10.01 -27.15 9.71
C LEU A 15 -9.83 -25.62 9.81
N SER A 16 -8.86 -25.22 10.66
CA SER A 16 -8.05 -24.00 10.55
C SER A 16 -8.58 -22.72 11.21
N ALA A 17 -8.33 -22.58 12.51
CA ALA A 17 -7.98 -21.27 13.06
C ALA A 17 -6.45 -21.10 12.89
N ASN A 18 -6.01 -20.76 11.68
CA ASN A 18 -4.66 -20.24 11.49
C ASN A 18 -4.62 -18.88 12.22
N PRO A 19 -3.76 -18.68 13.25
CA PRO A 19 -3.57 -17.34 13.78
C PRO A 19 -3.11 -16.48 12.60
N LYS A 20 -3.89 -15.46 12.25
CA LYS A 20 -3.55 -14.51 11.19
C LYS A 20 -2.23 -13.86 11.62
N ALA A 21 -1.10 -14.36 11.14
CA ALA A 21 0.20 -13.79 11.43
C ALA A 21 0.26 -12.44 10.71
N GLY A 22 -0.24 -11.41 11.39
CA GLY A 22 -0.21 -10.04 10.91
C GLY A 22 1.24 -9.57 10.89
N VAL A 23 1.64 -8.99 9.77
CA VAL A 23 2.90 -8.26 9.65
C VAL A 23 2.58 -6.80 9.92
N SER A 24 3.13 -6.24 10.99
CA SER A 24 3.00 -4.81 11.25
C SER A 24 3.91 -4.04 10.31
N VAL A 25 3.37 -3.15 9.51
CA VAL A 25 4.08 -2.46 8.43
C VAL A 25 3.98 -0.95 8.64
N THR A 26 5.12 -0.27 8.62
CA THR A 26 5.19 1.19 8.60
C THR A 26 5.28 1.68 7.16
N VAL A 27 4.36 2.55 6.80
CA VAL A 27 4.26 3.22 5.51
C VAL A 27 4.68 4.68 5.66
N SER A 28 5.55 5.15 4.77
CA SER A 28 5.93 6.55 4.68
C SER A 28 5.98 6.99 3.22
N MET A 29 5.07 7.86 2.80
CA MET A 29 5.03 8.47 1.48
C MET A 29 4.99 9.99 1.61
N LYS A 30 6.10 10.65 1.27
CA LYS A 30 6.31 12.08 1.52
C LYS A 30 6.77 12.79 0.27
N GLY A 31 6.42 14.05 0.14
CA GLY A 31 6.83 14.87 -1.00
C GLY A 31 6.09 16.18 -1.04
N ALA A 32 6.04 16.78 -2.23
CA ALA A 32 5.27 17.99 -2.46
C ALA A 32 4.66 18.00 -3.86
N HIS A 33 3.44 18.51 -3.94
CA HIS A 33 2.80 18.89 -5.20
C HIS A 33 3.22 20.29 -5.61
N SER A 34 3.45 20.51 -6.90
CA SER A 34 3.79 21.81 -7.48
C SER A 34 2.73 22.26 -8.48
N SER A 35 2.40 23.56 -8.44
CA SER A 35 1.56 24.21 -9.45
C SER A 35 2.42 24.67 -10.63
N PRO A 36 2.05 24.40 -11.88
CA PRO A 36 2.78 24.85 -13.07
C PRO A 36 2.93 26.38 -13.17
N GLY A 37 2.02 27.14 -12.57
CA GLY A 37 2.00 28.61 -12.63
C GLY A 37 2.63 29.33 -11.43
N GLY A 38 3.27 28.60 -10.51
CA GLY A 38 3.80 29.19 -9.26
C GLY A 38 2.72 29.60 -8.25
N TYR A 39 1.45 29.25 -8.50
CA TYR A 39 0.35 29.45 -7.55
C TYR A 39 0.48 28.50 -6.36
N GLY A 40 0.84 29.05 -5.20
CA GLY A 40 0.92 28.29 -3.94
C GLY A 40 2.06 28.75 -3.04
N ALA A 41 2.22 28.06 -1.90
CA ALA A 41 3.30 28.33 -0.96
C ALA A 41 4.68 28.06 -1.60
N LYS A 42 5.67 28.87 -1.24
CA LYS A 42 7.08 28.65 -1.62
C LYS A 42 7.50 27.25 -1.13
N GLY A 43 7.74 26.33 -2.06
CA GLY A 43 8.07 24.92 -1.75
C GLY A 43 6.99 23.89 -2.13
N GLY A 44 5.85 24.32 -2.68
CA GLY A 44 4.75 23.44 -3.08
C GLY A 44 3.80 23.09 -1.94
N TYR A 45 2.87 22.16 -2.18
CA TYR A 45 1.94 21.63 -1.20
C TYR A 45 2.52 20.32 -0.64
N PRO A 46 3.14 20.34 0.55
CA PRO A 46 3.75 19.14 1.12
C PRO A 46 2.67 18.12 1.49
N PHE A 47 3.01 16.85 1.38
CA PHE A 47 2.19 15.75 1.85
C PHE A 47 3.01 14.77 2.69
N ASP A 48 2.34 14.11 3.63
CA ASP A 48 2.90 13.03 4.43
C ASP A 48 1.84 11.94 4.62
N VAL A 49 1.71 11.10 3.61
CA VAL A 49 0.78 9.96 3.63
C VAL A 49 1.49 8.76 4.24
N GLY A 50 0.95 8.25 5.33
CA GLY A 50 1.55 7.08 5.96
C GLY A 50 0.83 6.66 7.23
N GLY A 51 1.46 5.74 7.95
CA GLY A 51 0.93 5.14 9.16
C GLY A 51 1.54 3.77 9.42
N THR A 52 1.12 3.15 10.52
CA THR A 52 1.42 1.74 10.80
C THR A 52 0.15 0.94 10.57
N VAL A 53 0.28 -0.18 9.85
CA VAL A 53 -0.84 -1.03 9.44
C VAL A 53 -0.47 -2.49 9.67
N ASP A 54 -1.35 -3.25 10.30
CA ASP A 54 -1.19 -4.69 10.40
C ASP A 54 -1.80 -5.36 9.17
N VAL A 55 -0.97 -6.07 8.41
CA VAL A 55 -1.35 -6.68 7.14
C VAL A 55 -1.29 -8.20 7.28
N ASP A 56 -2.28 -8.91 6.74
CA ASP A 56 -2.25 -10.36 6.66
C ASP A 56 -1.05 -10.84 5.82
N GLY A 57 -0.15 -11.62 6.43
CA GLY A 57 1.02 -12.15 5.74
C GLY A 57 0.69 -13.02 4.52
N ALA A 58 -0.45 -13.71 4.51
CA ALA A 58 -0.88 -14.49 3.34
C ALA A 58 -1.35 -13.60 2.18
N VAL A 59 -1.90 -12.42 2.49
CA VAL A 59 -2.23 -11.40 1.47
C VAL A 59 -0.95 -10.81 0.90
N LEU A 60 0.02 -10.45 1.76
CA LEU A 60 1.32 -9.94 1.32
C LEU A 60 2.08 -10.95 0.44
N ALA A 61 2.08 -12.24 0.81
CA ALA A 61 2.76 -13.28 0.05
C ALA A 61 2.17 -13.51 -1.35
N LYS A 62 0.86 -13.30 -1.52
CA LYS A 62 0.19 -13.38 -2.83
C LYS A 62 0.49 -12.17 -3.72
N GLY A 63 0.76 -11.01 -3.13
CA GLY A 63 0.94 -9.76 -3.86
C GLY A 63 -0.36 -9.25 -4.49
N GLY A 64 -0.23 -8.58 -5.63
CA GLY A 64 -1.32 -7.95 -6.37
C GLY A 64 -1.81 -6.64 -5.75
N ASN A 65 -2.85 -6.07 -6.36
CA ASN A 65 -3.47 -4.82 -5.90
C ASN A 65 -4.10 -4.97 -4.50
N GLU A 66 -4.55 -6.17 -4.12
CA GLU A 66 -5.12 -6.40 -2.79
C GLU A 66 -4.08 -6.29 -1.68
N ALA A 67 -2.83 -6.71 -1.92
CA ALA A 67 -1.74 -6.46 -0.99
C ALA A 67 -1.43 -4.96 -0.85
N LEU A 68 -1.44 -4.22 -1.97
CA LEU A 68 -1.27 -2.76 -1.93
C LEU A 68 -2.39 -2.07 -1.16
N LYS A 69 -3.65 -2.42 -1.40
CA LYS A 69 -4.77 -1.89 -0.62
C LYS A 69 -4.61 -2.21 0.86
N ALA A 70 -4.22 -3.44 1.21
CA ALA A 70 -4.02 -3.81 2.60
C ALA A 70 -2.91 -2.99 3.29
N ILE A 71 -1.88 -2.57 2.55
CA ILE A 71 -0.80 -1.69 3.05
C ILE A 71 -1.25 -0.22 3.15
N PHE A 72 -1.89 0.32 2.11
CA PHE A 72 -2.03 1.78 1.92
C PHE A 72 -3.42 2.34 2.26
N ASN A 73 -4.49 1.55 2.23
CA ASN A 73 -5.86 2.08 2.21
C ASN A 73 -6.27 2.75 3.54
N SER A 74 -5.63 2.39 4.66
CA SER A 74 -5.84 3.01 5.97
C SER A 74 -4.92 4.21 6.24
N CYS A 75 -3.97 4.50 5.34
CA CYS A 75 -3.06 5.63 5.47
C CYS A 75 -3.79 6.97 5.37
N LYS A 76 -3.18 8.01 5.94
CA LYS A 76 -3.71 9.37 5.92
C LYS A 76 -2.60 10.37 5.61
N ASP A 77 -2.95 11.45 4.93
CA ASP A 77 -2.08 12.61 4.76
C ASP A 77 -2.03 13.43 6.05
N ARG A 78 -1.02 13.16 6.87
CA ARG A 78 -0.82 13.78 8.19
C ARG A 78 -0.47 15.27 8.11
N LYS A 79 -0.05 15.76 6.93
CA LYS A 79 0.20 17.19 6.70
C LYS A 79 -1.06 17.94 6.32
N ASN A 80 -2.00 17.28 5.66
CA ASN A 80 -3.20 17.90 5.12
C ASN A 80 -4.45 17.41 5.85
N SER A 81 -4.54 17.77 7.14
CA SER A 81 -5.70 17.50 8.02
C SER A 81 -6.08 16.03 8.15
N ASN A 82 -5.11 15.11 8.09
CA ASN A 82 -5.35 13.67 8.11
C ASN A 82 -6.29 13.19 7.00
N ALA A 83 -6.23 13.81 5.82
CA ALA A 83 -7.04 13.41 4.67
C ALA A 83 -6.83 11.91 4.37
N PRO A 84 -7.89 11.09 4.36
CA PRO A 84 -7.75 9.66 4.19
C PRO A 84 -7.41 9.30 2.74
N VAL A 85 -6.65 8.23 2.56
CA VAL A 85 -6.53 7.56 1.26
C VAL A 85 -7.92 7.11 0.80
N THR A 86 -8.22 7.38 -0.47
CA THR A 86 -9.52 7.07 -1.09
C THR A 86 -9.41 6.04 -2.20
N ALA A 87 -8.23 5.87 -2.79
CA ALA A 87 -7.99 4.82 -3.78
C ALA A 87 -6.53 4.37 -3.77
N VAL A 88 -6.33 3.07 -4.01
CA VAL A 88 -5.04 2.44 -4.20
C VAL A 88 -5.12 1.58 -5.46
N GLU A 89 -4.21 1.82 -6.39
CA GLU A 89 -4.12 1.16 -7.68
C GLU A 89 -2.68 0.71 -7.92
N GLY A 90 -2.50 -0.41 -8.60
CA GLY A 90 -1.17 -0.92 -8.93
C GLY A 90 -1.11 -2.43 -8.91
N ASP A 91 0.12 -2.94 -8.90
CA ASP A 91 0.42 -4.36 -8.81
C ASP A 91 1.67 -4.56 -7.96
N LEU A 92 1.62 -5.50 -7.02
CA LEU A 92 2.76 -5.90 -6.19
C LEU A 92 3.15 -7.33 -6.58
N LYS A 93 4.28 -7.49 -7.25
CA LYS A 93 4.78 -8.80 -7.68
C LYS A 93 5.71 -9.36 -6.63
N VAL A 94 5.48 -10.61 -6.23
CA VAL A 94 6.30 -11.34 -5.26
C VAL A 94 6.92 -12.54 -5.96
N ALA A 95 8.26 -12.61 -5.98
CA ALA A 95 8.99 -13.75 -6.52
C ALA A 95 10.39 -13.82 -5.90
N ASP A 96 10.84 -15.03 -5.52
CA ASP A 96 12.22 -15.30 -5.06
C ASP A 96 12.72 -14.33 -3.97
N GLY A 97 11.87 -14.04 -2.99
CA GLY A 97 12.18 -13.13 -1.88
C GLY A 97 12.28 -11.65 -2.26
N LYS A 98 11.90 -11.30 -3.49
CA LYS A 98 11.85 -9.93 -4.01
C LYS A 98 10.42 -9.45 -4.17
N VAL A 99 10.26 -8.14 -4.05
CA VAL A 99 9.04 -7.45 -4.46
C VAL A 99 9.34 -6.41 -5.52
N THR A 100 8.50 -6.37 -6.55
CA THR A 100 8.55 -5.36 -7.61
C THR A 100 7.14 -4.91 -7.97
N GLY A 101 7.01 -3.89 -8.82
CA GLY A 101 5.73 -3.48 -9.39
C GLY A 101 5.56 -1.98 -9.37
N ASN A 102 4.34 -1.52 -9.13
CA ASN A 102 4.02 -0.10 -9.08
C ASN A 102 2.81 0.15 -8.19
N VAL A 103 2.73 1.35 -7.64
CA VAL A 103 1.56 1.79 -6.86
C VAL A 103 1.24 3.23 -7.18
N LYS A 104 -0.06 3.56 -7.16
CA LYS A 104 -0.62 4.89 -7.12
C LYS A 104 -1.59 4.97 -5.96
N VAL A 105 -1.35 5.91 -5.06
CA VAL A 105 -2.18 6.19 -3.90
C VAL A 105 -2.83 7.55 -4.14
N THR A 106 -4.15 7.60 -4.02
CA THR A 106 -4.97 8.80 -4.22
C THR A 106 -5.71 9.14 -2.93
N TRP A 107 -5.79 10.42 -2.60
CA TRP A 107 -6.55 10.97 -1.49
C TRP A 107 -7.21 12.28 -1.89
N ASN A 108 -8.21 12.72 -1.13
CA ASN A 108 -8.89 13.98 -1.36
C ASN A 108 -8.62 14.96 -0.22
N TYR A 109 -8.11 16.15 -0.53
CA TYR A 109 -7.93 17.23 0.43
C TYR A 109 -8.72 18.46 0.01
N GLN A 110 -9.63 18.93 0.87
CA GLN A 110 -10.53 20.07 0.57
C GLN A 110 -11.31 19.90 -0.74
N GLY A 111 -11.71 18.66 -1.07
CA GLY A 111 -12.41 18.35 -2.33
C GLY A 111 -11.51 18.26 -3.56
N ASN A 112 -10.20 18.42 -3.41
CA ASN A 112 -9.21 18.35 -4.49
C ASN A 112 -8.52 16.97 -4.48
N PRO A 113 -8.54 16.23 -5.60
CA PRO A 113 -7.87 14.94 -5.69
C PRO A 113 -6.35 15.11 -5.82
N LEU A 114 -5.62 14.47 -4.92
CA LEU A 114 -4.17 14.42 -4.88
C LEU A 114 -3.72 12.96 -5.00
N TRP A 115 -2.57 12.73 -5.63
CA TRP A 115 -2.00 11.41 -5.77
C TRP A 115 -0.49 11.43 -5.69
N CYS A 116 0.07 10.26 -5.34
CA CYS A 116 1.49 9.95 -5.43
C CYS A 116 1.63 8.52 -5.95
N SER A 117 2.57 8.32 -6.88
CA SER A 117 2.81 7.04 -7.55
C SER A 117 4.28 6.78 -7.75
N GLY A 118 4.68 5.52 -7.81
CA GLY A 118 6.02 5.14 -8.23
C GLY A 118 6.15 3.64 -8.43
N ASP A 119 7.31 3.25 -8.94
CA ASP A 119 7.70 1.86 -9.09
C ASP A 119 8.14 1.31 -7.73
N ILE A 120 7.89 0.03 -7.49
CA ILE A 120 8.23 -0.67 -6.25
C ILE A 120 9.46 -1.52 -6.51
N GLU A 121 10.42 -1.47 -5.59
CA GLU A 121 11.54 -2.41 -5.54
C GLU A 121 11.91 -2.71 -4.08
N GLY A 122 12.05 -4.00 -3.75
CA GLY A 122 12.40 -4.42 -2.40
C GLY A 122 12.46 -5.92 -2.19
N THR A 123 12.31 -6.34 -0.94
CA THR A 123 12.40 -7.71 -0.49
C THR A 123 11.20 -8.11 0.38
N ILE A 124 10.98 -9.42 0.46
CA ILE A 124 9.95 -10.05 1.28
C ILE A 124 10.46 -11.39 1.80
N THR A 125 10.16 -11.70 3.05
CA THR A 125 10.42 -13.02 3.64
C THR A 125 9.09 -13.75 3.74
N VAL A 126 8.99 -14.90 3.08
CA VAL A 126 7.80 -15.76 3.09
C VAL A 126 8.18 -17.12 3.67
N SER A 127 7.44 -17.56 4.68
CA SER A 127 7.58 -18.88 5.30
C SER A 127 6.23 -19.58 5.29
N GLY A 128 6.16 -20.81 4.76
CA GLY A 128 4.90 -21.57 4.70
C GLY A 128 3.77 -20.86 3.95
N GLY A 129 4.08 -20.05 2.92
CA GLY A 129 3.09 -19.27 2.16
C GLY A 129 2.58 -18.00 2.86
N THR A 130 3.18 -17.63 4.00
CA THR A 130 2.84 -16.42 4.75
C THR A 130 4.04 -15.50 4.82
N ALA A 131 3.87 -14.23 4.45
CA ALA A 131 4.92 -13.22 4.63
C ALA A 131 5.12 -12.95 6.13
N THR A 132 6.37 -12.90 6.56
CA THR A 132 6.75 -12.55 7.94
C THR A 132 7.47 -11.21 8.01
N ALA A 133 8.04 -10.74 6.89
CA ALA A 133 8.68 -9.43 6.78
C ALA A 133 8.57 -8.93 5.34
N ILE A 134 8.49 -7.60 5.17
CA ILE A 134 8.48 -6.94 3.86
C ILE A 134 9.17 -5.58 3.97
N SER A 135 10.01 -5.25 2.98
CA SER A 135 10.64 -3.93 2.89
C SER A 135 10.77 -3.52 1.44
N PHE A 136 10.19 -2.40 1.04
CA PHE A 136 10.37 -1.85 -0.30
C PHE A 136 10.38 -0.32 -0.31
N GLU A 137 10.97 0.22 -1.38
CA GLU A 137 11.06 1.65 -1.63
C GLU A 137 10.48 2.00 -2.99
N GLY A 138 10.02 3.25 -3.09
CA GLY A 138 9.56 3.84 -4.32
C GLY A 138 10.71 4.31 -5.19
N LYS A 139 10.72 3.89 -6.46
CA LYS A 139 11.54 4.47 -7.53
C LYS A 139 10.67 5.31 -8.45
N ASN A 140 11.28 6.28 -9.13
CA ASN A 140 10.59 7.17 -10.09
C ASN A 140 9.33 7.84 -9.52
N VAL A 141 9.35 8.19 -8.24
CA VAL A 141 8.17 8.64 -7.52
C VAL A 141 7.73 10.03 -8.01
N LYS A 142 6.47 10.09 -8.46
CA LYS A 142 5.80 11.29 -8.95
C LYS A 142 4.62 11.59 -8.04
N ALA A 143 4.34 12.87 -7.88
CA ALA A 143 3.13 13.34 -7.25
C ALA A 143 2.37 14.23 -8.24
N GLY A 144 1.07 14.32 -8.06
CA GLY A 144 0.23 15.20 -8.85
C GLY A 144 -1.18 15.23 -8.30
N GLY A 145 -2.07 15.87 -9.03
CA GLY A 145 -3.45 16.04 -8.60
C GLY A 145 -4.12 17.12 -9.41
N SER A 146 -5.29 17.52 -8.94
CA SER A 146 -5.97 18.70 -9.46
C SER A 146 -6.34 19.61 -8.30
N TRP A 147 -6.17 20.91 -8.50
CA TRP A 147 -6.58 21.92 -7.52
C TRP A 147 -7.46 22.97 -8.15
N ASN A 148 -8.55 23.34 -7.47
CA ASN A 148 -9.41 24.44 -7.85
C ASN A 148 -9.29 25.60 -6.85
N TRP A 149 -8.75 26.74 -7.30
CA TRP A 149 -8.65 27.99 -6.52
C TRP A 149 -9.84 28.93 -6.75
N GLY A 150 -10.95 28.43 -7.28
CA GLY A 150 -12.15 29.22 -7.62
C GLY A 150 -12.18 29.77 -9.05
N GLY A 151 -11.07 29.68 -9.78
CA GLY A 151 -10.97 30.06 -11.21
C GLY A 151 -11.01 28.88 -12.18
N GLY A 152 -11.23 27.66 -11.69
CA GLY A 152 -11.14 26.43 -12.47
C GLY A 152 -10.06 25.48 -11.95
N ALA A 153 -10.14 24.22 -12.39
CA ALA A 153 -9.23 23.17 -11.99
C ALA A 153 -7.89 23.28 -12.76
N ALA A 154 -6.77 23.23 -12.04
CA ALA A 154 -5.44 23.09 -12.65
C ALA A 154 -4.78 21.78 -12.25
N ASN A 155 -3.97 21.25 -13.16
CA ASN A 155 -3.18 20.05 -12.90
C ASN A 155 -1.95 20.39 -12.07
N LEU A 156 -1.72 19.62 -11.02
CA LEU A 156 -0.51 19.66 -10.21
C LEU A 156 0.50 18.63 -10.71
N GLY A 157 1.76 19.02 -10.74
CA GLY A 157 2.88 18.09 -10.78
C GLY A 157 3.43 17.85 -9.38
N GLY A 158 4.60 17.22 -9.29
CA GLY A 158 5.24 17.00 -8.00
C GLY A 158 6.16 15.79 -7.99
N LYS A 159 6.88 15.66 -6.88
CA LYS A 159 7.76 14.52 -6.60
C LYS A 159 7.61 14.12 -5.16
N GLY A 160 8.04 12.90 -4.87
CA GLY A 160 8.10 12.39 -3.50
C GLY A 160 9.08 11.25 -3.38
N ALA A 161 8.96 10.55 -2.27
CA ALA A 161 9.56 9.26 -2.01
C ALA A 161 8.55 8.44 -1.20
N PHE A 162 8.57 7.12 -1.35
CA PHE A 162 7.87 6.27 -0.41
C PHE A 162 8.71 5.07 0.02
N SER A 163 8.42 4.57 1.21
CA SER A 163 8.96 3.32 1.72
C SER A 163 7.92 2.61 2.58
N VAL A 164 8.04 1.29 2.60
CA VAL A 164 7.20 0.37 3.36
C VAL A 164 8.14 -0.61 4.04
N LYS A 165 8.05 -0.73 5.36
CA LYS A 165 8.94 -1.60 6.15
C LYS A 165 8.16 -2.28 7.26
N SER A 166 8.29 -3.60 7.37
CA SER A 166 7.78 -4.33 8.53
C SER A 166 8.53 -3.91 9.80
N GLY A 167 7.80 -3.74 10.90
CA GLY A 167 8.36 -3.58 12.24
C GLY A 167 9.03 -4.88 12.66
N ASN A 168 10.24 -4.79 13.21
CA ASN A 168 10.95 -5.91 13.83
C ASN A 168 10.28 -6.29 15.16
#